data_AF-A0A8C1H3B5-F1
#
_entry.id   AF-A0A8C1H3B5-F1
#
_cell.length_a   1.000
_cell.length_b   1.000
_cell.length_c   1.000
_cell.angle_alpha   90.00
_cell.angle_beta   90.00
_cell.angle_gamma   90.00
#
_symmetry.space_group_name_H-M   'P 1'
#
loop_
_entity.id
_entity.type
_entity.pdbx_description
1 polymer ?
#
loop_
_entity_poly.entity_id
_entity_poly.type
_entity_poly.pdbx_seq_one_letter_code
_entity_poly.pdbx_strand_id
1 'polypeptide(L)'
;MIKKMFYKLLLFCLCWRHLIDGFGSQTNERQSVIEGDSVTLQTDATEMHEEEDILWYFGGEKSLVAKINRETKTFFTYNYVLDGRFRDRLKLDRQTGSLTITNITTEHAGLYKLEISGAKLISKTFSVSVFARLPVPVISNNSSNCSLSSSNCSLLCSVVNMSDVTLSWYKGNSLLSSISVSDLSISLSLPLEVEYQDKNSYSCVINNPISNQTTHLDNSQLCHTCSALDEKSTSHHVLTSAASAGFLLIVAVFGICWVYRKHRKTEGAVDANVTVQIHKVEITYADPTFCKRNAQKLTTTEDTRVEYAPVCIR
;
A
#
# COMPACT_ATOMS: atom_id res chain seq x y z
N MET A 1 26.37 84.86 31.00
CA MET A 1 27.26 83.91 30.28
C MET A 1 26.60 82.55 30.00
N ILE A 2 25.78 82.02 30.92
CA ILE A 2 25.16 80.68 30.85
C ILE A 2 24.18 80.49 29.67
N LYS A 3 23.38 81.50 29.31
CA LYS A 3 22.43 81.41 28.16
C LYS A 3 23.11 81.23 26.79
N LYS A 4 24.33 81.79 26.61
CA LYS A 4 25.11 81.62 25.36
C LYS A 4 25.74 80.23 25.25
N MET A 5 26.06 79.58 26.37
CA MET A 5 26.56 78.20 26.39
C MET A 5 25.44 77.18 26.10
N PHE A 6 24.23 77.42 26.62
CA PHE A 6 23.07 76.57 26.31
C PHE A 6 22.70 76.59 24.83
N TYR A 7 22.74 77.76 24.18
CA TYR A 7 22.41 77.87 22.75
C TYR A 7 23.45 77.17 21.86
N LYS A 8 24.75 77.22 22.23
CA LYS A 8 25.81 76.49 21.53
C LYS A 8 25.70 74.97 21.72
N LEU A 9 25.31 74.51 22.91
CA LEU A 9 25.08 73.08 23.20
C LEU A 9 23.84 72.54 22.46
N LEU A 10 22.77 73.34 22.37
CA LEU A 10 21.57 73.02 21.58
C LEU A 10 21.87 72.96 20.08
N LEU A 11 22.65 73.90 19.53
CA LEU A 11 23.09 73.83 18.14
C LEU A 11 23.96 72.60 17.87
N PHE A 12 24.85 72.25 18.80
CA PHE A 12 25.69 71.05 18.68
C PHE A 12 24.86 69.75 18.69
N CYS A 13 23.82 69.67 19.53
CA CYS A 13 22.88 68.55 19.55
C CYS A 13 21.99 68.47 18.30
N LEU A 14 21.61 69.61 17.71
CA LEU A 14 20.85 69.64 16.44
C LEU A 14 21.73 69.26 15.24
N CYS A 15 23.02 69.60 15.24
CA CYS A 15 23.97 69.12 14.24
C CYS A 15 24.24 67.60 14.36
N TRP A 16 24.22 67.03 15.57
CA TRP A 16 24.30 65.58 15.76
C TRP A 16 23.04 64.80 15.38
N ARG A 17 21.88 65.45 15.28
CA ARG A 17 20.67 64.82 14.71
C ARG A 17 20.70 64.70 13.18
N HIS A 18 21.59 65.40 12.49
CA HIS A 18 21.79 65.27 11.05
C HIS A 18 22.88 64.26 10.65
N LEU A 19 23.59 63.66 11.63
CA LEU A 19 24.67 62.70 11.37
C LEU A 19 24.31 61.23 11.67
N ILE A 20 23.07 60.96 12.08
CA ILE A 20 22.58 59.60 12.34
C ILE A 20 21.33 59.35 11.49
N ASP A 21 21.48 59.31 10.17
CA ASP A 21 20.46 58.68 9.32
C ASP A 21 21.07 57.88 8.15
N GLY A 22 22.27 57.34 8.40
CA GLY A 22 22.91 56.35 7.55
C GLY A 22 22.69 54.93 8.06
N PHE A 23 21.52 54.61 8.64
CA PHE A 23 21.22 53.24 9.05
C PHE A 23 20.59 52.50 7.85
N GLY A 24 21.42 51.75 7.13
CA GLY A 24 20.95 50.81 6.12
C GLY A 24 19.98 49.83 6.76
N SER A 25 18.81 49.64 6.14
CA SER A 25 17.83 48.66 6.60
C SER A 25 18.31 47.28 6.15
N GLN A 26 18.56 46.38 7.11
CA GLN A 26 18.88 44.98 6.83
C GLN A 26 17.67 44.10 7.15
N THR A 27 17.13 43.41 6.15
CA THR A 27 16.04 42.42 6.34
C THR A 27 16.49 41.03 5.90
N ASN A 28 16.00 40.01 6.60
CA ASN A 28 16.27 38.61 6.31
C ASN A 28 14.94 37.89 6.05
N GLU A 29 14.81 37.28 4.86
CA GLU A 29 13.61 36.57 4.43
C GLU A 29 13.93 35.11 4.13
N ARG A 30 12.93 34.24 4.29
CA ARG A 30 13.05 32.81 3.99
C ARG A 30 11.99 32.44 2.97
N GLN A 31 12.40 31.75 1.91
CA GLN A 31 11.50 31.24 0.90
C GLN A 31 11.74 29.74 0.70
N SER A 32 10.67 28.98 0.56
CA SER A 32 10.72 27.55 0.29
C SER A 32 9.90 27.25 -0.96
N VAL A 33 10.48 26.49 -1.88
CA VAL A 33 9.91 26.26 -3.21
C VAL A 33 10.14 24.81 -3.64
N ILE A 34 9.24 24.29 -4.47
CA ILE A 34 9.36 22.95 -5.03
C ILE A 34 10.27 23.01 -6.27
N GLU A 35 11.12 22.00 -6.43
CA GLU A 35 11.97 21.86 -7.61
C GLU A 35 11.14 21.85 -8.91
N GLY A 36 11.65 22.54 -9.93
CA GLY A 36 11.01 22.75 -11.22
C GLY A 36 10.08 23.96 -11.27
N ASP A 37 9.70 24.53 -10.13
CA ASP A 37 8.87 25.73 -10.07
C ASP A 37 9.73 27.00 -10.21
N SER A 38 9.14 28.17 -9.94
CA SER A 38 9.84 29.46 -9.95
C SER A 38 9.70 30.17 -8.62
N VAL A 39 10.74 30.89 -8.22
CA VAL A 39 10.74 31.75 -7.02
C VAL A 39 11.08 33.18 -7.43
N THR A 40 10.42 34.15 -6.82
CA THR A 40 10.69 35.58 -7.05
C THR A 40 11.09 36.25 -5.74
N LEU A 41 12.30 36.80 -5.74
CA LEU A 41 12.86 37.55 -4.63
C LEU A 41 12.53 39.02 -4.85
N GLN A 42 11.56 39.51 -4.07
CA GLN A 42 11.02 40.86 -4.20
C GLN A 42 11.95 41.89 -3.60
N THR A 43 12.14 43.02 -4.27
CA THR A 43 12.88 44.16 -3.70
C THR A 43 12.02 44.96 -2.71
N ASP A 44 10.69 44.92 -2.85
CA ASP A 44 9.69 45.79 -2.22
C ASP A 44 9.91 47.30 -2.47
N ALA A 45 10.65 47.65 -3.52
CA ALA A 45 10.76 49.03 -3.96
C ALA A 45 9.50 49.41 -4.75
N THR A 46 8.66 50.29 -4.18
CA THR A 46 7.39 50.72 -4.80
C THR A 46 7.62 51.57 -6.05
N GLU A 47 8.63 52.44 -6.03
CA GLU A 47 9.12 53.20 -7.18
C GLU A 47 10.63 53.37 -7.02
N MET A 48 11.41 52.90 -7.99
CA MET A 48 12.87 53.05 -7.96
C MET A 48 13.28 54.42 -8.47
N HIS A 49 14.24 55.06 -7.80
CA HIS A 49 14.79 56.35 -8.21
C HIS A 49 15.81 56.20 -9.37
N GLU A 50 15.98 57.25 -10.18
CA GLU A 50 16.80 57.22 -11.42
C GLU A 50 18.31 57.00 -11.17
N GLU A 51 18.77 57.16 -9.92
CA GLU A 51 20.17 57.02 -9.50
C GLU A 51 20.44 55.68 -8.78
N GLU A 52 19.47 54.77 -8.73
CA GLU A 52 19.60 53.52 -7.97
C GLU A 52 20.24 52.39 -8.80
N ASP A 53 21.31 51.82 -8.26
CA ASP A 53 21.92 50.58 -8.75
C ASP A 53 21.42 49.40 -7.92
N ILE A 54 21.03 48.32 -8.60
CA ILE A 54 20.57 47.07 -7.98
C ILE A 54 21.56 45.96 -8.30
N LEU A 55 22.03 45.28 -7.26
CA LEU A 55 22.95 44.17 -7.35
C LEU A 55 22.39 42.96 -6.62
N TRP A 56 22.38 41.83 -7.32
CA TRP A 56 22.02 40.53 -6.76
C TRP A 56 23.24 39.63 -6.69
N TYR A 57 23.51 39.12 -5.49
CA TYR A 57 24.59 38.19 -5.23
C TYR A 57 24.05 36.85 -4.77
N PHE A 58 24.76 35.77 -5.09
CA PHE A 58 24.47 34.41 -4.64
C PHE A 58 25.65 33.81 -3.90
N GLY A 59 25.33 33.04 -2.85
CA GLY A 59 26.28 32.21 -2.10
C GLY A 59 27.16 33.00 -1.13
N GLY A 60 27.99 32.26 -0.37
CA GLY A 60 28.90 32.83 0.62
C GLY A 60 29.99 33.72 0.01
N GLU A 61 30.43 33.40 -1.20
CA GLU A 61 31.41 34.18 -1.97
C GLU A 61 30.83 35.44 -2.60
N LYS A 62 29.50 35.66 -2.47
CA LYS A 62 28.78 36.80 -3.06
C LYS A 62 29.06 36.94 -4.56
N SER A 63 28.84 35.87 -5.31
CA SER A 63 28.95 35.91 -6.77
C SER A 63 27.82 36.77 -7.35
N LEU A 64 28.15 37.78 -8.15
CA LEU A 64 27.16 38.65 -8.78
C LEU A 64 26.40 37.87 -9.86
N VAL A 65 25.07 37.76 -9.70
CA VAL A 65 24.19 37.01 -10.60
C VAL A 65 23.28 37.91 -11.43
N ALA A 66 22.97 39.12 -10.96
CA ALA A 66 22.25 40.11 -11.75
C ALA A 66 22.59 41.55 -11.33
N LYS A 67 22.48 42.48 -12.27
CA LYS A 67 22.71 43.91 -12.08
C LYS A 67 21.70 44.75 -12.86
N ILE A 68 21.20 45.82 -12.25
CA ILE A 68 20.58 46.96 -12.94
C ILE A 68 21.41 48.20 -12.61
N ASN A 69 21.78 48.97 -13.63
CA ASN A 69 22.28 50.32 -13.43
C ASN A 69 21.33 51.31 -14.12
N ARG A 70 20.67 52.15 -13.32
CA ARG A 70 19.61 53.05 -13.80
C ARG A 70 20.17 54.24 -14.55
N GLU A 71 21.30 54.79 -14.11
CA GLU A 71 21.97 55.92 -14.74
C GLU A 71 22.28 55.63 -16.23
N THR A 72 22.86 54.47 -16.50
CA THR A 72 23.19 53.99 -17.85
C THR A 72 22.04 53.24 -18.53
N LYS A 73 20.94 52.98 -17.82
CA LYS A 73 19.79 52.19 -18.25
C LYS A 73 20.17 50.78 -18.74
N THR A 74 21.18 50.18 -18.11
CA THR A 74 21.66 48.83 -18.44
C THR A 74 21.18 47.79 -17.43
N PHE A 75 20.99 46.56 -17.88
CA PHE A 75 20.61 45.43 -17.04
C PHE A 75 21.32 44.17 -17.55
N PHE A 76 21.85 43.38 -16.63
CA PHE A 76 22.63 42.18 -16.93
C PHE A 76 22.21 41.04 -16.01
N THR A 77 22.15 39.83 -16.57
CA THR A 77 22.06 38.58 -15.83
C THR A 77 23.30 37.75 -16.15
N TYR A 78 24.02 37.34 -15.13
CA TYR A 78 25.29 36.64 -15.24
C TYR A 78 25.06 35.12 -15.23
N ASN A 79 24.42 34.64 -16.30
CA ASN A 79 23.92 33.26 -16.42
C ASN A 79 25.02 32.18 -16.50
N TYR A 80 26.27 32.57 -16.77
CA TYR A 80 27.41 31.66 -16.94
C TYR A 80 28.36 31.61 -15.73
N VAL A 81 28.05 32.36 -14.67
CA VAL A 81 28.81 32.32 -13.42
C VAL A 81 28.41 31.08 -12.62
N LEU A 82 29.27 30.62 -11.69
CA LEU A 82 29.06 29.42 -10.87
C LEU A 82 28.77 28.19 -11.74
N ASP A 83 29.73 27.87 -12.61
CA ASP A 83 29.68 26.73 -13.55
C ASP A 83 28.48 26.76 -14.51
N GLY A 84 27.87 27.92 -14.71
CA GLY A 84 26.72 28.11 -15.59
C GLY A 84 25.42 27.51 -15.07
N ARG A 85 25.32 27.24 -13.77
CA ARG A 85 24.11 26.64 -13.17
C ARG A 85 22.84 27.47 -13.40
N PHE A 86 22.99 28.79 -13.43
CA PHE A 86 21.92 29.76 -13.66
C PHE A 86 21.57 29.98 -15.14
N ARG A 87 22.16 29.20 -16.05
CA ARG A 87 21.96 29.35 -17.49
C ARG A 87 20.48 29.30 -17.85
N ASP A 88 20.02 30.37 -18.50
CA ASP A 88 18.63 30.54 -18.99
C ASP A 88 17.54 30.53 -17.89
N ARG A 89 17.93 30.63 -16.61
CA ARG A 89 17.00 30.54 -15.46
C ARG A 89 16.70 31.88 -14.80
N LEU A 90 17.62 32.85 -14.87
CA LEU A 90 17.47 34.15 -14.23
C LEU A 90 16.63 35.10 -15.09
N LYS A 91 15.63 35.73 -14.47
CA LYS A 91 14.86 36.82 -15.05
C LYS A 91 14.87 37.99 -14.07
N LEU A 92 15.17 39.17 -14.59
CA LEU A 92 15.24 40.39 -13.80
C LEU A 92 14.11 41.32 -14.23
N ASP A 93 13.24 41.66 -13.28
CA ASP A 93 12.18 42.63 -13.52
C ASP A 93 12.78 44.03 -13.64
N ARG A 94 12.61 44.66 -14.80
CA ARG A 94 13.24 45.96 -15.09
C ARG A 94 12.54 47.13 -14.40
N GLN A 95 11.37 46.96 -13.83
CA GLN A 95 10.63 48.03 -13.15
C GLN A 95 10.94 48.02 -11.65
N THR A 96 10.84 46.85 -11.02
CA THR A 96 10.98 46.65 -9.58
C THR A 96 12.39 46.22 -9.16
N GLY A 97 13.18 45.65 -10.09
CA GLY A 97 14.49 45.07 -9.78
C GLY A 97 14.44 43.68 -9.14
N SER A 98 13.25 43.10 -9.02
CA SER A 98 13.05 41.77 -8.43
C SER A 98 13.67 40.68 -9.28
N LEU A 99 14.29 39.69 -8.62
CA LEU A 99 14.96 38.57 -9.27
C LEU A 99 14.06 37.34 -9.24
N THR A 100 13.72 36.82 -10.41
CA THR A 100 13.03 35.54 -10.56
C THR A 100 14.01 34.47 -11.01
N ILE A 101 14.03 33.35 -10.31
CA ILE A 101 14.75 32.13 -10.70
C ILE A 101 13.69 31.13 -11.17
N THR A 102 13.76 30.76 -12.44
CA THR A 102 12.81 29.83 -13.07
C THR A 102 13.37 28.41 -13.13
N ASN A 103 12.47 27.42 -13.12
CA ASN A 103 12.85 26.00 -13.12
C ASN A 103 13.91 25.72 -12.04
N ILE A 104 13.63 26.12 -10.81
CA ILE A 104 14.62 26.07 -9.73
C ILE A 104 14.93 24.62 -9.34
N THR A 105 16.16 24.34 -8.92
CA THR A 105 16.61 23.01 -8.48
C THR A 105 17.36 23.14 -7.16
N THR A 106 17.66 22.02 -6.49
CA THR A 106 18.42 22.02 -5.22
C THR A 106 19.78 22.71 -5.32
N GLU A 107 20.39 22.70 -6.50
CA GLU A 107 21.61 23.45 -6.80
C GLU A 107 21.47 24.96 -6.60
N HIS A 108 20.28 25.52 -6.82
CA HIS A 108 20.01 26.94 -6.67
C HIS A 108 19.63 27.34 -5.24
N ALA A 109 19.55 26.38 -4.31
CA ALA A 109 19.32 26.67 -2.91
C ALA A 109 20.51 27.43 -2.31
N GLY A 110 20.22 28.34 -1.38
CA GLY A 110 21.26 29.11 -0.71
C GLY A 110 20.84 30.53 -0.34
N LEU A 111 21.84 31.33 0.01
CA LEU A 111 21.66 32.73 0.38
C LEU A 111 21.79 33.61 -0.86
N TYR A 112 20.80 34.46 -1.06
CA TYR A 112 20.80 35.53 -2.05
C TYR A 112 20.85 36.86 -1.30
N LYS A 113 21.70 37.77 -1.77
CA LYS A 113 21.82 39.11 -1.20
C LYS A 113 21.46 40.15 -2.25
N LEU A 114 20.52 41.00 -1.91
CA LEU A 114 20.15 42.20 -2.64
C LEU A 114 20.88 43.39 -2.02
N GLU A 115 21.53 44.19 -2.86
CA GLU A 115 22.03 45.52 -2.50
C GLU A 115 21.44 46.53 -3.46
N ILE A 116 20.79 47.56 -2.90
CA ILE A 116 20.32 48.72 -3.65
C ILE A 116 21.11 49.93 -3.17
N SER A 117 21.85 50.56 -4.07
CA SER A 117 22.63 51.76 -3.79
C SER A 117 22.02 52.96 -4.50
N GLY A 118 21.63 53.97 -3.73
CA GLY A 118 21.15 55.28 -4.19
C GLY A 118 21.32 56.29 -3.06
N ALA A 119 20.31 57.13 -2.82
CA ALA A 119 20.30 58.05 -1.67
C ALA A 119 20.38 57.31 -0.31
N LYS A 120 19.83 56.09 -0.25
CA LYS A 120 19.93 55.19 0.91
C LYS A 120 20.43 53.82 0.47
N LEU A 121 21.36 53.26 1.24
CA LEU A 121 21.77 51.87 1.05
C LEU A 121 20.72 50.93 1.65
N ILE A 122 20.17 50.05 0.82
CA ILE A 122 19.26 48.98 1.25
C ILE A 122 19.96 47.65 1.02
N SER A 123 19.93 46.77 2.03
CA SER A 123 20.49 45.43 1.93
C SER A 123 19.46 44.42 2.40
N LYS A 124 19.07 43.47 1.55
CA LYS A 124 18.19 42.35 1.94
C LYS A 124 18.89 41.02 1.71
N THR A 125 18.60 40.06 2.57
CA THR A 125 19.09 38.68 2.41
C THR A 125 17.90 37.73 2.32
N PHE A 126 17.92 36.85 1.34
CA PHE A 126 16.93 35.81 1.15
C PHE A 126 17.59 34.44 1.32
N SER A 127 17.04 33.61 2.18
CA SER A 127 17.41 32.21 2.31
C SER A 127 16.41 31.38 1.53
N VAL A 128 16.86 30.80 0.41
CA VAL A 128 16.04 29.99 -0.48
C VAL A 128 16.33 28.52 -0.22
N SER A 129 15.30 27.79 0.23
CA SER A 129 15.31 26.33 0.35
C SER A 129 14.51 25.72 -0.80
N VAL A 130 15.06 24.70 -1.43
CA VAL A 130 14.41 24.01 -2.55
C VAL A 130 14.20 22.55 -2.17
N PHE A 131 12.96 22.08 -2.30
CA PHE A 131 12.59 20.70 -1.98
C PHE A 131 12.22 19.94 -3.25
N ALA A 132 12.69 18.70 -3.37
CA ALA A 132 12.32 17.84 -4.48
C ALA A 132 10.81 17.53 -4.47
N ARG A 133 10.26 17.24 -5.66
CA ARG A 133 8.88 16.76 -5.79
C ARG A 133 8.75 15.38 -5.14
N LEU A 134 7.79 15.25 -4.24
CA LEU A 134 7.54 13.99 -3.55
C LEU A 134 6.91 12.96 -4.51
N PRO A 135 7.42 11.72 -4.53
CA PRO A 135 6.80 10.63 -5.26
C PRO A 135 5.63 10.08 -4.45
N VAL A 136 4.77 9.31 -5.11
CA VAL A 136 3.70 8.57 -4.43
C VAL A 136 4.34 7.37 -3.71
N PRO A 137 4.16 7.23 -2.38
CA PRO A 137 4.72 6.11 -1.64
C PRO A 137 4.07 4.79 -2.05
N VAL A 138 4.87 3.72 -2.16
CA VAL A 138 4.39 2.42 -2.61
C VAL A 138 4.19 1.50 -1.41
N ILE A 139 2.96 1.01 -1.24
CA ILE A 139 2.64 -0.02 -0.25
C ILE A 139 2.73 -1.38 -0.92
N SER A 140 3.52 -2.27 -0.34
CA SER A 140 3.73 -3.64 -0.82
C SER A 140 3.58 -4.65 0.30
N ASN A 141 3.20 -5.87 -0.03
CA ASN A 141 3.16 -6.97 0.93
C ASN A 141 4.57 -7.58 1.04
N ASN A 142 5.10 -7.65 2.27
CA ASN A 142 6.41 -8.23 2.58
C ASN A 142 6.30 -9.63 3.22
N SER A 143 5.09 -10.14 3.38
CA SER A 143 4.87 -11.49 3.89
C SER A 143 5.34 -12.51 2.87
N SER A 144 6.44 -13.19 3.19
CA SER A 144 6.97 -14.31 2.40
C SER A 144 6.21 -15.61 2.65
N ASN A 145 5.37 -15.67 3.69
CA ASN A 145 4.65 -16.87 4.10
C ASN A 145 3.16 -16.57 4.32
N CYS A 146 2.34 -16.99 3.37
CA CYS A 146 0.93 -17.24 3.65
C CYS A 146 0.80 -18.44 4.59
N SER A 147 0.62 -18.21 5.89
CA SER A 147 0.16 -19.26 6.81
C SER A 147 -1.27 -18.98 7.21
N LEU A 148 -2.15 -19.97 7.03
CA LEU A 148 -3.57 -19.91 7.42
C LEU A 148 -3.78 -19.61 8.92
N SER A 149 -2.73 -19.72 9.73
CA SER A 149 -2.71 -19.51 11.18
C SER A 149 -2.20 -18.13 11.63
N SER A 150 -1.57 -17.33 10.76
CA SER A 150 -1.13 -15.98 11.12
C SER A 150 -2.24 -14.98 10.79
N SER A 151 -2.85 -14.39 11.82
CA SER A 151 -3.81 -13.27 11.70
C SER A 151 -3.17 -11.97 11.20
N ASN A 152 -1.84 -11.94 11.09
CA ASN A 152 -1.06 -10.73 10.91
C ASN A 152 -0.45 -10.71 9.50
N CYS A 153 -0.56 -9.56 8.86
CA CYS A 153 -0.08 -9.25 7.52
C CYS A 153 1.01 -8.19 7.63
N SER A 154 2.18 -8.49 7.06
CA SER A 154 3.30 -7.56 7.06
C SER A 154 3.33 -6.72 5.78
N LEU A 155 3.13 -5.42 5.92
CA LEU A 155 3.12 -4.44 4.85
C LEU A 155 4.37 -3.57 4.94
N LEU A 156 4.87 -3.15 3.78
CA LEU A 156 6.01 -2.26 3.67
C LEU A 156 5.60 -1.05 2.85
N CYS A 157 5.70 0.14 3.45
CA CYS A 157 5.63 1.38 2.70
C CYS A 157 7.04 1.81 2.30
N SER A 158 7.26 2.05 1.02
CA SER A 158 8.59 2.32 0.47
C SER A 158 8.59 3.52 -0.46
N VAL A 159 9.71 4.27 -0.42
CA VAL A 159 10.03 5.37 -1.31
C VAL A 159 11.50 5.27 -1.71
N VAL A 160 11.82 5.58 -2.96
CA VAL A 160 13.19 5.54 -3.48
C VAL A 160 13.71 6.94 -3.79
N ASN A 161 15.03 7.13 -3.68
CA ASN A 161 15.76 8.33 -4.10
C ASN A 161 15.24 9.65 -3.49
N MET A 162 15.12 9.70 -2.16
CA MET A 162 14.68 10.92 -1.46
C MET A 162 15.62 11.27 -0.29
N SER A 163 15.77 12.57 -0.05
CA SER A 163 16.48 13.17 1.09
C SER A 163 15.58 14.21 1.76
N ASP A 164 15.83 14.51 3.03
CA ASP A 164 15.08 15.50 3.82
C ASP A 164 13.55 15.27 3.84
N VAL A 165 13.15 14.01 3.96
CA VAL A 165 11.74 13.59 4.00
C VAL A 165 11.42 12.80 5.26
N THR A 166 10.14 12.80 5.63
CA THR A 166 9.59 11.95 6.68
C THR A 166 8.57 11.00 6.08
N LEU A 167 8.72 9.71 6.35
CA LEU A 167 7.79 8.65 5.98
C LEU A 167 7.04 8.18 7.23
N SER A 168 5.71 8.17 7.18
CA SER A 168 4.85 7.91 8.33
C SER A 168 3.69 6.99 7.99
N TRP A 169 3.33 6.12 8.93
CA TRP A 169 2.10 5.34 8.90
C TRP A 169 1.03 5.97 9.80
N TYR A 170 -0.19 5.99 9.31
CA TYR A 170 -1.37 6.44 10.03
C TYR A 170 -2.44 5.34 10.08
N LYS A 171 -3.16 5.30 11.20
CA LYS A 171 -4.39 4.52 11.40
C LYS A 171 -5.52 5.53 11.65
N GLY A 172 -6.33 5.78 10.63
CA GLY A 172 -7.23 6.93 10.59
C GLY A 172 -6.45 8.23 10.68
N ASN A 173 -6.60 8.94 11.80
CA ASN A 173 -5.90 10.20 12.07
C ASN A 173 -4.73 10.03 13.06
N SER A 174 -4.51 8.82 13.58
CA SER A 174 -3.47 8.54 14.57
C SER A 174 -2.17 8.13 13.90
N LEU A 175 -1.07 8.81 14.22
CA LEU A 175 0.27 8.43 13.79
C LEU A 175 0.70 7.14 14.50
N LEU A 176 1.09 6.12 13.74
CA LEU A 176 1.58 4.85 14.27
C LEU A 176 3.10 4.79 14.39
N SER A 177 3.77 5.12 13.29
CA SER A 177 5.22 5.06 13.18
C SER A 177 5.69 6.12 12.19
N SER A 178 6.90 6.62 12.41
CA SER A 178 7.52 7.64 11.56
C SER A 178 9.03 7.42 11.51
N ILE A 179 9.61 7.65 10.35
CA ILE A 179 11.05 7.70 10.13
C ILE A 179 11.38 8.94 9.31
N SER A 180 12.37 9.71 9.77
CA SER A 180 12.91 10.86 9.04
C SER A 180 14.33 10.56 8.60
N VAL A 181 14.66 10.87 7.36
CA VAL A 181 16.03 10.75 6.84
C VAL A 181 16.42 12.07 6.19
N SER A 182 17.55 12.62 6.63
CA SER A 182 18.14 13.83 6.06
C SER A 182 19.06 13.52 4.88
N ASP A 183 19.80 12.41 4.95
CA ASP A 183 20.70 11.99 3.86
C ASP A 183 19.95 11.27 2.73
N LEU A 184 20.59 11.21 1.54
CA LEU A 184 20.02 10.50 0.41
C LEU A 184 19.93 8.99 0.72
N SER A 185 18.72 8.48 0.94
CA SER A 185 18.46 7.05 1.04
C SER A 185 18.03 6.49 -0.31
N ILE A 186 18.74 5.48 -0.81
CA ILE A 186 18.40 4.81 -2.07
C ILE A 186 16.99 4.22 -1.98
N SER A 187 16.65 3.66 -0.82
CA SER A 187 15.30 3.21 -0.48
C SER A 187 15.01 3.47 1.00
N LEU A 188 13.99 4.29 1.27
CA LEU A 188 13.37 4.43 2.59
C LEU A 188 12.21 3.45 2.67
N SER A 189 12.12 2.67 3.75
CA SER A 189 11.03 1.72 3.93
C SER A 189 10.61 1.63 5.39
N LEU A 190 9.30 1.60 5.63
CA LEU A 190 8.70 1.57 6.95
C LEU A 190 7.71 0.39 7.04
N PRO A 191 8.01 -0.64 7.84
CA PRO A 191 7.13 -1.81 7.98
C PRO A 191 5.93 -1.49 8.88
N LEU A 192 4.82 -2.17 8.61
CA LEU A 192 3.59 -2.14 9.40
C LEU A 192 3.02 -3.55 9.48
N GLU A 193 2.70 -4.00 10.69
CA GLU A 193 1.99 -5.25 10.90
C GLU A 193 0.50 -4.96 11.11
N VAL A 194 -0.38 -5.58 10.32
CA VAL A 194 -1.84 -5.35 10.34
C VAL A 194 -2.57 -6.65 10.62
N GLU A 195 -3.59 -6.62 11.48
CA GLU A 195 -4.45 -7.78 11.73
C GLU A 195 -5.59 -7.85 10.70
N TYR A 196 -5.87 -9.03 10.12
CA TYR A 196 -6.81 -9.24 9.00
C TYR A 196 -8.28 -8.81 9.29
N GLN A 197 -8.65 -8.59 10.56
CA GLN A 197 -10.00 -8.12 10.95
C GLN A 197 -10.08 -6.63 11.25
N ASP A 198 -9.00 -5.87 11.08
CA ASP A 198 -9.01 -4.42 11.28
C ASP A 198 -9.88 -3.74 10.22
N LYS A 199 -11.07 -3.25 10.62
CA LYS A 199 -11.89 -2.31 9.82
C LYS A 199 -11.26 -0.91 9.74
N ASN A 200 -9.96 -0.81 10.00
CA ASN A 200 -9.26 0.45 10.18
C ASN A 200 -8.70 0.92 8.84
N SER A 201 -8.81 2.22 8.59
CA SER A 201 -8.21 2.85 7.41
C SER A 201 -6.75 3.14 7.72
N TYR A 202 -5.84 2.53 6.97
CA TYR A 202 -4.41 2.79 7.07
C TYR A 202 -3.95 3.67 5.92
N SER A 203 -3.00 4.57 6.18
CA SER A 203 -2.38 5.37 5.13
C SER A 203 -0.89 5.53 5.39
N CYS A 204 -0.11 5.45 4.32
CA CYS A 204 1.28 5.82 4.33
C CYS A 204 1.44 7.22 3.75
N VAL A 205 2.13 8.09 4.47
CA VAL A 205 2.32 9.49 4.12
C VAL A 205 3.81 9.78 4.06
N ILE A 206 4.28 10.26 2.91
CA ILE A 206 5.59 10.91 2.80
C ILE A 206 5.37 12.42 2.82
N ASN A 207 6.18 13.14 3.60
CA ASN A 207 6.14 14.59 3.63
C ASN A 207 7.54 15.21 3.63
N ASN A 208 7.59 16.44 3.14
CA ASN A 208 8.66 17.39 3.35
C ASN A 208 8.06 18.66 3.99
N PRO A 209 8.86 19.64 4.44
CA PRO A 209 8.35 20.84 5.11
C PRO A 209 7.29 21.65 4.36
N ILE A 210 7.10 21.45 3.05
CA ILE A 210 6.18 22.24 2.22
C ILE A 210 5.07 21.44 1.52
N SER A 211 5.16 20.11 1.49
CA SER A 211 4.24 19.26 0.74
C SER A 211 4.14 17.86 1.35
N ASN A 212 3.06 17.15 1.02
CA ASN A 212 2.87 15.76 1.38
C ASN A 212 2.29 14.95 0.22
N GLN A 213 2.50 13.64 0.26
CA GLN A 213 1.88 12.66 -0.61
C GLN A 213 1.38 11.49 0.24
N THR A 214 0.18 11.02 -0.05
CA THR A 214 -0.50 10.00 0.75
C THR A 214 -0.92 8.85 -0.13
N THR A 215 -0.68 7.62 0.32
CA THR A 215 -1.23 6.41 -0.28
C THR A 215 -2.05 5.69 0.78
N HIS A 216 -3.31 5.45 0.45
CA HIS A 216 -4.22 4.70 1.32
C HIS A 216 -4.04 3.20 1.09
N LEU A 217 -4.09 2.43 2.16
CA LEU A 217 -4.08 0.98 2.09
C LEU A 217 -5.44 0.49 1.57
N ASP A 218 -5.43 -0.20 0.42
CA ASP A 218 -6.56 -1.02 0.00
C ASP A 218 -6.38 -2.44 0.54
N ASN A 219 -6.97 -2.69 1.72
CA ASN A 219 -6.82 -3.96 2.45
C ASN A 219 -7.35 -5.16 1.63
N SER A 220 -8.28 -4.93 0.69
CA SER A 220 -8.91 -6.00 -0.08
C SER A 220 -8.00 -6.69 -1.09
N GLN A 221 -6.87 -6.05 -1.46
CA GLN A 221 -5.97 -6.51 -2.53
C GLN A 221 -4.59 -6.99 -2.03
N LEU A 222 -4.11 -6.48 -0.90
CA LEU A 222 -2.71 -6.70 -0.46
C LEU A 222 -2.58 -7.81 0.59
N CYS A 223 -3.56 -7.94 1.49
CA CYS A 223 -3.62 -8.98 2.50
C CYS A 223 -4.71 -9.99 2.14
N HIS A 224 -4.52 -10.77 1.06
CA HIS A 224 -5.44 -11.84 0.74
C HIS A 224 -5.32 -12.99 1.76
N THR A 225 -6.47 -13.53 2.20
CA THR A 225 -6.48 -14.91 2.70
C THR A 225 -5.98 -15.77 1.54
N CYS A 226 -4.90 -16.51 1.71
CA CYS A 226 -4.53 -17.51 0.73
C CYS A 226 -5.75 -18.41 0.51
N SER A 227 -6.42 -18.25 -0.63
CA SER A 227 -7.44 -19.19 -1.08
C SER A 227 -6.74 -20.53 -1.06
N ALA A 228 -7.23 -21.45 -0.23
CA ALA A 228 -6.72 -22.80 -0.16
C ALA A 228 -6.42 -23.22 -1.59
N LEU A 229 -5.14 -23.56 -1.87
CA LEU A 229 -4.88 -24.41 -3.01
C LEU A 229 -5.88 -25.54 -2.84
N ASP A 230 -6.81 -25.62 -3.80
CA ASP A 230 -7.89 -26.59 -3.82
C ASP A 230 -7.23 -27.95 -3.61
N GLU A 231 -7.19 -28.39 -2.35
CA GLU A 231 -6.76 -29.73 -1.99
C GLU A 231 -7.96 -30.61 -2.28
N LYS A 232 -8.40 -30.61 -3.53
CA LYS A 232 -9.23 -31.65 -4.11
C LYS A 232 -8.35 -32.87 -4.31
N SER A 233 -7.75 -33.36 -3.23
CA SER A 233 -6.92 -34.56 -3.22
C SER A 233 -6.94 -35.27 -1.86
N THR A 234 -8.06 -35.28 -1.15
CA THR A 234 -8.26 -36.21 -0.02
C THR A 234 -9.67 -36.83 0.01
N SER A 235 -10.33 -36.93 -1.14
CA SER A 235 -11.55 -37.76 -1.32
C SER A 235 -11.42 -38.82 -2.41
N HIS A 236 -10.20 -39.31 -2.68
CA HIS A 236 -9.99 -40.51 -3.49
C HIS A 236 -9.51 -41.73 -2.68
N HIS A 237 -8.95 -41.55 -1.47
CA HIS A 237 -8.45 -42.67 -0.68
C HIS A 237 -9.51 -43.42 0.15
N VAL A 238 -10.66 -42.79 0.45
CA VAL A 238 -11.75 -43.47 1.19
C VAL A 238 -12.66 -44.28 0.26
N LEU A 239 -12.78 -43.91 -1.02
CA LEU A 239 -13.57 -44.70 -1.98
C LEU A 239 -12.80 -45.93 -2.51
N THR A 240 -11.47 -45.90 -2.48
CA THR A 240 -10.64 -47.04 -2.92
C THR A 240 -10.58 -48.19 -1.92
N SER A 241 -10.83 -47.98 -0.62
CA SER A 241 -10.82 -49.07 0.38
C SER A 241 -12.11 -49.91 0.40
N ALA A 242 -13.25 -49.32 -0.01
CA ALA A 242 -14.50 -50.06 -0.18
C ALA A 242 -14.49 -50.91 -1.47
N ALA A 243 -13.89 -50.41 -2.55
CA ALA A 243 -13.78 -51.12 -3.81
C ALA A 243 -12.85 -52.35 -3.72
N SER A 244 -11.75 -52.27 -2.95
CA SER A 244 -10.82 -53.39 -2.77
C SER A 244 -11.41 -54.55 -1.94
N ALA A 245 -12.24 -54.24 -0.93
CA ALA A 245 -12.91 -55.28 -0.14
C ALA A 245 -14.01 -56.00 -0.95
N GLY A 246 -14.76 -55.26 -1.77
CA GLY A 246 -15.76 -55.84 -2.67
C GLY A 246 -15.15 -56.76 -3.74
N PHE A 247 -14.00 -56.38 -4.31
CA PHE A 247 -13.33 -57.18 -5.34
C PHE A 247 -12.78 -58.50 -4.79
N LEU A 248 -12.25 -58.51 -3.56
CA LEU A 248 -11.77 -59.73 -2.90
C LEU A 248 -12.89 -60.74 -2.65
N LEU A 249 -14.08 -60.27 -2.25
CA LEU A 249 -15.25 -61.14 -2.08
C LEU A 249 -15.71 -61.75 -3.41
N ILE A 250 -15.72 -60.96 -4.49
CA ILE A 250 -16.09 -61.44 -5.82
C ILE A 250 -15.09 -62.49 -6.31
N VAL A 251 -13.78 -62.25 -6.18
CA VAL A 251 -12.74 -63.21 -6.58
C VAL A 251 -12.83 -64.51 -5.75
N ALA A 252 -13.11 -64.41 -4.44
CA ALA A 252 -13.31 -65.60 -3.60
C ALA A 252 -14.53 -66.42 -4.05
N VAL A 253 -15.67 -65.78 -4.36
CA VAL A 253 -16.88 -66.45 -4.84
C VAL A 253 -16.64 -67.13 -6.20
N PHE A 254 -15.95 -66.45 -7.13
CA PHE A 254 -15.60 -67.05 -8.42
C PHE A 254 -14.59 -68.19 -8.27
N GLY A 255 -13.63 -68.08 -7.36
CA GLY A 255 -12.68 -69.16 -7.04
C GLY A 255 -13.39 -70.40 -6.50
N ILE A 256 -14.31 -70.22 -5.55
CA ILE A 256 -15.13 -71.32 -5.00
C ILE A 256 -16.01 -71.93 -6.09
N CYS A 257 -16.69 -71.11 -6.91
CA CYS A 257 -17.51 -71.59 -8.02
C CYS A 257 -16.67 -72.34 -9.08
N TRP A 258 -15.45 -71.89 -9.36
CA TRP A 258 -14.53 -72.54 -10.29
C TRP A 258 -14.10 -73.91 -9.75
N VAL A 259 -13.74 -74.00 -8.46
CA VAL A 259 -13.39 -75.27 -7.81
C VAL A 259 -14.58 -76.22 -7.83
N TYR A 260 -15.80 -75.74 -7.55
CA TYR A 260 -17.01 -76.54 -7.58
C TYR A 260 -17.33 -77.05 -9.00
N ARG A 261 -17.18 -76.18 -10.02
CA ARG A 261 -17.35 -76.56 -11.44
C ARG A 261 -16.26 -77.50 -11.92
N LYS A 262 -15.04 -77.40 -11.38
CA LYS A 262 -13.93 -78.31 -11.68
C LYS A 262 -14.20 -79.69 -11.06
N HIS A 263 -14.62 -79.77 -9.80
CA HIS A 263 -15.00 -81.04 -9.16
C HIS A 263 -16.17 -81.73 -9.88
N ARG A 264 -17.19 -80.97 -10.31
CA ARG A 264 -18.32 -81.52 -11.08
C ARG A 264 -17.92 -82.02 -12.48
N LYS A 265 -16.81 -81.54 -13.04
CA LYS A 265 -16.25 -82.05 -14.30
C LYS A 265 -15.36 -83.27 -14.09
N THR A 266 -14.81 -83.49 -12.90
CA THR A 266 -14.00 -84.68 -12.59
C THR A 266 -14.85 -85.91 -12.25
N GLU A 267 -16.08 -85.73 -11.75
CA GLU A 267 -17.02 -86.85 -11.52
C GLU A 267 -17.82 -87.26 -12.78
N GLY A 268 -17.77 -86.47 -13.85
CA GLY A 268 -18.52 -86.72 -15.10
C GLY A 268 -17.79 -87.52 -16.17
N ALA A 269 -16.58 -88.03 -15.90
CA ALA A 269 -15.72 -88.67 -16.92
C ALA A 269 -15.15 -90.05 -16.54
N VAL A 270 -15.54 -90.62 -15.40
CA VAL A 270 -15.15 -91.98 -14.99
C VAL A 270 -16.39 -92.68 -14.45
N ASP A 271 -17.14 -93.32 -15.35
CA ASP A 271 -17.86 -94.58 -15.14
C ASP A 271 -18.82 -94.79 -16.33
N ALA A 272 -18.21 -95.10 -17.47
CA ALA A 272 -18.88 -95.75 -18.59
C ALA A 272 -18.37 -97.18 -18.70
N ASN A 273 -18.78 -98.04 -17.75
CA ASN A 273 -19.02 -99.47 -17.96
C ASN A 273 -19.64 -100.10 -16.70
N VAL A 274 -20.39 -101.17 -16.93
CA VAL A 274 -21.00 -102.09 -15.95
C VAL A 274 -22.43 -101.74 -15.50
N THR A 275 -23.28 -102.70 -15.80
CA THR A 275 -24.74 -102.76 -15.87
C THR A 275 -25.38 -103.36 -14.62
N VAL A 276 -26.73 -103.23 -14.52
CA VAL A 276 -27.70 -104.08 -13.74
C VAL A 276 -27.92 -103.61 -12.28
N GLN A 277 -29.12 -103.34 -11.72
CA GLN A 277 -30.55 -103.47 -12.06
C GLN A 277 -31.34 -102.38 -11.31
N ILE A 278 -32.33 -101.75 -11.95
CA ILE A 278 -33.25 -100.79 -11.32
C ILE A 278 -34.50 -101.54 -10.86
N HIS A 279 -34.75 -101.53 -9.56
CA HIS A 279 -36.04 -101.95 -8.99
C HIS A 279 -37.06 -100.82 -9.23
N LYS A 280 -38.07 -101.10 -10.04
CA LYS A 280 -39.12 -100.17 -10.45
C LYS A 280 -40.21 -100.12 -9.38
N VAL A 281 -40.33 -99.02 -8.64
CA VAL A 281 -41.54 -98.70 -7.86
C VAL A 281 -42.35 -97.69 -8.67
N GLU A 282 -43.52 -98.13 -9.10
CA GLU A 282 -44.51 -97.37 -9.86
C GLU A 282 -45.37 -96.57 -8.88
N ILE A 283 -45.35 -95.24 -8.99
CA ILE A 283 -46.18 -94.34 -8.20
C ILE A 283 -47.32 -93.86 -9.10
N THR A 284 -48.53 -94.33 -8.79
CA THR A 284 -49.77 -93.98 -9.48
C THR A 284 -50.16 -92.54 -9.17
N TYR A 285 -50.31 -91.70 -10.20
CA TYR A 285 -50.86 -90.36 -10.10
C TYR A 285 -52.36 -90.41 -9.81
N ALA A 286 -52.83 -89.60 -8.85
CA ALA A 286 -54.23 -89.26 -8.68
C ALA A 286 -54.43 -87.78 -9.09
N ASP A 287 -55.33 -87.58 -10.05
CA ASP A 287 -55.67 -86.28 -10.66
C ASP A 287 -56.59 -85.47 -9.72
N PRO A 288 -56.30 -84.19 -9.40
CA PRO A 288 -57.12 -83.40 -8.49
C PRO A 288 -58.40 -82.88 -9.15
N THR A 289 -59.55 -83.25 -8.58
CA THR A 289 -60.87 -82.74 -8.97
C THR A 289 -61.19 -81.42 -8.26
N PHE A 290 -61.50 -80.38 -9.03
CA PHE A 290 -61.94 -79.06 -8.54
C PHE A 290 -63.38 -79.08 -8.04
N CYS A 291 -63.61 -78.67 -6.78
CA CYS A 291 -64.95 -78.43 -6.25
C CYS A 291 -65.33 -76.94 -6.27
N LYS A 292 -66.54 -76.68 -6.75
CA LYS A 292 -67.14 -75.37 -7.02
C LYS A 292 -67.68 -74.74 -5.73
N ARG A 293 -67.48 -73.44 -5.61
CA ARG A 293 -67.86 -72.55 -4.50
C ARG A 293 -69.38 -72.44 -4.37
N ASN A 294 -69.91 -72.42 -3.15
CA ASN A 294 -71.22 -71.84 -2.83
C ASN A 294 -71.07 -70.74 -1.77
N ALA A 295 -71.81 -69.66 -1.96
CA ALA A 295 -71.84 -68.47 -1.12
C ALA A 295 -73.09 -68.42 -0.23
N GLN A 296 -73.07 -67.47 0.72
CA GLN A 296 -74.13 -66.97 1.63
C GLN A 296 -74.16 -67.61 3.04
N LYS A 297 -74.45 -66.90 4.14
CA LYS A 297 -74.72 -65.47 4.44
C LYS A 297 -74.78 -65.30 5.98
N LEU A 298 -74.20 -64.19 6.47
CA LEU A 298 -74.56 -63.30 7.59
C LEU A 298 -75.41 -63.80 8.80
N THR A 299 -74.91 -63.59 10.03
CA THR A 299 -75.43 -62.69 11.12
C THR A 299 -74.67 -62.96 12.44
N THR A 300 -73.98 -61.96 13.04
CA THR A 300 -74.40 -61.06 14.17
C THR A 300 -74.51 -61.83 15.51
N THR A 301 -73.76 -61.56 16.59
CA THR A 301 -73.73 -60.38 17.51
C THR A 301 -72.46 -60.51 18.39
N GLU A 302 -71.68 -59.45 18.62
CA GLU A 302 -71.68 -58.65 19.87
C GLU A 302 -71.29 -59.44 21.13
N ASP A 303 -70.05 -59.31 21.61
CA ASP A 303 -69.76 -58.70 22.92
C ASP A 303 -68.22 -58.65 23.18
N THR A 304 -67.87 -57.59 23.89
CA THR A 304 -66.59 -57.15 24.41
C THR A 304 -65.81 -58.18 25.24
N ARG A 305 -64.49 -58.27 25.01
CA ARG A 305 -63.51 -58.30 26.12
C ARG A 305 -62.08 -58.06 25.65
N VAL A 306 -61.48 -57.03 26.24
CA VAL A 306 -60.03 -56.83 26.32
C VAL A 306 -59.50 -57.88 27.29
N GLU A 307 -58.47 -58.63 26.90
CA GLU A 307 -57.64 -59.34 27.88
C GLU A 307 -56.16 -59.20 27.51
N TYR A 308 -55.40 -58.79 28.52
CA TYR A 308 -54.01 -58.39 28.44
C TYR A 308 -53.08 -59.61 28.29
N ALA A 309 -51.93 -59.33 27.67
CA ALA A 309 -50.79 -60.22 27.53
C ALA A 309 -50.31 -60.83 28.87
N PRO A 310 -49.49 -61.88 28.78
CA PRO A 310 -48.18 -61.74 29.40
C PRO A 310 -47.03 -62.02 28.44
N VAL A 311 -46.10 -61.07 28.45
CA VAL A 311 -44.68 -61.27 28.18
C VAL A 311 -44.19 -62.37 29.12
N CYS A 312 -43.48 -63.36 28.59
CA CYS A 312 -42.37 -63.95 29.33
C CYS A 312 -41.27 -64.40 28.37
N ILE A 313 -40.07 -63.99 28.79
CA ILE A 313 -38.78 -64.10 28.15
C ILE A 313 -38.15 -65.43 28.59
N ARG A 314 -37.61 -66.18 27.63
CA ARG A 314 -36.22 -66.63 27.66
C ARG A 314 -35.77 -67.09 26.28
#